data_AF-A0A1F4HV42-F1
#
_entry.id   AF-A0A1F4HV42-F1
#
_cell.length_a   1.000
_cell.length_b   1.000
_cell.length_c   1.000
_cell.angle_alpha   90.00
_cell.angle_beta   90.00
_cell.angle_gamma   90.00
#
_symmetry.space_group_name_H-M   'P 1'
#
loop_
_entity.id
_entity.type
_entity.pdbx_description
1 polymer ?
#
loop_
_entity_poly.entity_id
_entity_poly.type
_entity_poly.pdbx_seq_one_letter_code
_entity_poly.pdbx_strand_id
1 'polypeptide(L)'
;MSLALHLQGLRARFDTLALRAPTAMPDELARLAGQAAAAEQLLAWCHRGAEWQQALQAPPVAPPVVDPRLAVGALHGPANGDPRALAAWADAFARQIDGSHRLEALPGRAAGLAFRLGVKLHDAMGWRPRQPTDPWDAGWVVTTPAALHRLQTVWTPRRATLLLADAGAQETLRPCLTVLGQRSADFRHPVRWLWVGGGIDRPAQNGLPVQRFNLA
;
A
#
# COMPACT_ATOMS: atom_id res chain seq x y z
N MET A 1 19.08 14.00 11.39
CA MET A 1 17.95 14.07 10.44
C MET A 1 17.48 15.52 10.35
N SER A 2 17.47 16.15 9.17
CA SER A 2 17.17 17.59 9.04
C SER A 2 15.70 17.90 9.37
N LEU A 3 15.46 19.01 10.07
CA LEU A 3 14.12 19.55 10.39
C LEU A 3 13.25 19.73 9.12
N ALA A 4 13.89 20.02 7.98
CA ALA A 4 13.23 20.14 6.68
C ALA A 4 12.58 18.83 6.20
N LEU A 5 13.19 17.67 6.47
CA LEU A 5 12.63 16.37 6.13
C LEU A 5 11.41 16.02 7.01
N HIS A 6 11.43 16.47 8.27
CA HIS A 6 10.31 16.33 9.20
C HIS A 6 9.10 17.14 8.72
N LEU A 7 9.33 18.40 8.33
CA LEU A 7 8.28 19.29 7.83
C LEU A 7 7.72 18.84 6.47
N GLN A 8 8.55 18.24 5.60
CA GLN A 8 8.09 17.62 4.35
C GLN A 8 7.15 16.43 4.61
N GLY A 9 7.46 15.55 5.56
CA GLY A 9 6.58 14.42 5.92
C GLY A 9 5.22 14.88 6.46
N LEU A 10 5.21 15.94 7.26
CA LEU A 10 3.96 16.54 7.78
C LEU A 10 3.10 17.13 6.65
N ARG A 11 3.72 17.78 5.66
CA ARG A 11 3.06 18.35 4.48
C ARG A 11 2.67 17.31 3.42
N ALA A 12 3.28 16.13 3.42
CA ALA A 12 2.99 15.10 2.43
C ALA A 12 1.51 14.67 2.52
N ARG A 13 0.82 14.74 1.38
CA ARG A 13 -0.57 14.31 1.22
C ARG A 13 -0.62 13.08 0.33
N PHE A 14 -1.71 12.33 0.43
CA PHE A 14 -2.00 11.28 -0.54
C PHE A 14 -2.02 11.88 -1.95
N ASP A 15 -1.32 11.25 -2.88
CA ASP A 15 -1.15 11.75 -4.23
C ASP A 15 -2.37 11.40 -5.09
N THR A 16 -3.36 12.29 -5.10
CA THR A 16 -4.63 12.08 -5.82
C THR A 16 -4.50 12.18 -7.34
N LEU A 17 -3.34 12.58 -7.86
CA LEU A 17 -3.09 12.63 -9.30
C LEU A 17 -2.57 11.29 -9.80
N ALA A 18 -1.65 10.67 -9.06
CA ALA A 18 -1.14 9.34 -9.39
C ALA A 18 -2.12 8.22 -8.96
N LEU A 19 -2.84 8.43 -7.86
CA LEU A 19 -3.64 7.40 -7.20
C LEU A 19 -5.09 7.86 -6.98
N ARG A 20 -6.02 6.92 -7.14
CA ARG A 20 -7.42 7.06 -6.74
C ARG A 20 -7.64 6.32 -5.43
N ALA A 21 -8.25 6.97 -4.45
CA ALA A 21 -8.61 6.34 -3.18
C ALA A 21 -9.56 5.14 -3.39
N PRO A 22 -9.48 4.09 -2.55
CA PRO A 22 -10.40 2.97 -2.62
C PRO A 22 -11.83 3.43 -2.31
N THR A 23 -12.80 2.80 -2.98
CA THR A 23 -14.20 3.20 -2.87
C THR A 23 -14.86 2.49 -1.69
N ALA A 24 -15.59 3.26 -0.86
CA ALA A 24 -16.36 2.70 0.25
C ALA A 24 -17.56 1.93 -0.29
N MET A 25 -17.73 0.70 0.19
CA MET A 25 -18.82 -0.20 -0.17
C MET A 25 -19.56 -0.70 1.08
N PRO A 26 -20.83 -1.12 0.95
CA PRO A 26 -21.51 -1.84 2.01
C PRO A 26 -20.81 -3.17 2.33
N ASP A 27 -20.93 -3.60 3.59
CA ASP A 27 -20.52 -4.92 4.09
C ASP A 27 -19.04 -5.26 3.88
N GLU A 28 -18.16 -4.25 3.80
CA GLU A 28 -16.71 -4.42 3.61
C GLU A 28 -16.08 -5.36 4.62
N LEU A 29 -16.36 -5.18 5.91
CA LEU A 29 -15.82 -6.04 6.97
C LEU A 29 -16.33 -7.48 6.89
N ALA A 30 -17.61 -7.67 6.55
CA ALA A 30 -18.17 -9.00 6.36
C ALA A 30 -17.57 -9.70 5.14
N ARG A 31 -17.34 -8.95 4.05
CA ARG A 31 -16.67 -9.44 2.83
C ARG A 31 -15.24 -9.91 3.13
N LEU A 32 -14.49 -9.15 3.93
CA LEU A 32 -13.16 -9.55 4.37
C LEU A 32 -13.19 -10.77 5.30
N ALA A 33 -14.14 -10.81 6.24
CA ALA A 33 -14.32 -11.95 7.15
C ALA A 33 -14.64 -13.25 6.40
N GLY A 34 -15.45 -13.18 5.34
CA GLY A 34 -15.74 -14.32 4.47
C GLY A 34 -14.52 -14.87 3.72
N GLN A 35 -13.42 -14.13 3.68
CA GLN A 35 -12.15 -14.50 3.01
C GLN A 35 -10.95 -14.21 3.95
N ALA A 36 -11.12 -14.49 5.24
CA ALA A 36 -10.15 -14.10 6.28
C ALA A 36 -8.73 -14.60 6.01
N ALA A 37 -8.59 -15.85 5.56
CA ALA A 37 -7.27 -16.43 5.24
C ALA A 37 -6.54 -15.66 4.12
N ALA A 38 -7.26 -15.18 3.11
CA ALA A 38 -6.67 -14.38 2.03
C ALA A 38 -6.28 -12.98 2.54
N ALA A 39 -7.13 -12.35 3.37
CA ALA A 39 -6.84 -11.08 4.00
C ALA A 39 -5.59 -11.16 4.90
N GLU A 40 -5.47 -12.22 5.71
CA GLU A 40 -4.32 -12.46 6.58
C GLU A 40 -3.03 -12.68 5.79
N GLN A 41 -3.07 -13.51 4.74
CA GLN A 41 -1.90 -13.73 3.87
C GLN A 41 -1.44 -12.44 3.17
N LEU A 42 -2.39 -11.64 2.68
CA LEU A 42 -2.10 -10.38 2.01
C LEU A 42 -1.56 -9.35 3.01
N LEU A 43 -2.11 -9.28 4.23
CA LEU A 43 -1.60 -8.44 5.30
C LEU A 43 -0.17 -8.84 5.70
N ALA A 44 0.08 -10.14 5.90
CA ALA A 44 1.42 -10.65 6.18
C ALA A 44 2.41 -10.30 5.06
N TRP A 45 2.01 -10.39 3.79
CA TRP A 45 2.84 -9.95 2.67
C TRP A 45 3.10 -8.44 2.66
N CYS A 46 2.10 -7.62 2.96
CA CYS A 46 2.30 -6.19 3.11
C CYS A 46 3.38 -5.91 4.17
N HIS A 47 3.30 -6.59 5.32
CA HIS A 47 4.24 -6.42 6.42
C HIS A 47 5.57 -7.20 6.29
N ARG A 48 5.75 -8.07 5.29
CA ARG A 48 7.00 -8.80 5.06
C ARG A 48 8.17 -7.83 4.87
N GLY A 49 9.31 -8.12 5.49
CA GLY A 49 10.48 -7.24 5.46
C GLY A 49 10.32 -5.96 6.28
N ALA A 50 9.12 -5.68 6.80
CA ALA A 50 8.92 -4.73 7.90
C ALA A 50 9.05 -5.42 9.27
N GLU A 51 9.48 -6.69 9.28
CA GLU A 51 9.80 -7.45 10.48
C GLU A 51 11.10 -6.94 11.11
N TRP A 52 10.93 -6.44 12.32
CA TRP A 52 11.94 -5.76 13.12
C TRP A 52 12.98 -6.74 13.63
N GLN A 53 13.97 -7.12 12.81
CA GLN A 53 15.20 -7.71 13.34
C GLN A 53 15.98 -6.63 14.12
N GLN A 54 15.84 -6.68 15.44
CA GLN A 54 16.79 -6.16 16.43
C GLN A 54 17.15 -4.66 16.36
N ALA A 55 16.14 -3.78 16.46
CA ALA A 55 16.38 -2.36 16.74
C ALA A 55 16.94 -2.05 18.14
N LEU A 56 17.28 -3.06 18.95
CA LEU A 56 17.98 -2.84 20.22
C LEU A 56 19.46 -2.43 20.02
N GLN A 57 20.01 -2.58 18.81
CA GLN A 57 21.42 -2.25 18.53
C GLN A 57 21.62 -1.13 17.49
N ALA A 58 20.57 -0.67 16.81
CA ALA A 58 20.68 0.42 15.85
C ALA A 58 20.60 1.79 16.56
N PRO A 59 21.45 2.76 16.22
CA PRO A 59 21.34 4.11 16.77
C PRO A 59 19.96 4.70 16.45
N PRO A 60 19.37 5.54 17.33
CA PRO A 60 18.00 6.09 17.23
C PRO A 60 17.74 7.00 16.02
N VAL A 61 18.66 7.04 15.06
CA VAL A 61 18.68 7.93 13.90
C VAL A 61 18.68 7.17 12.57
N ALA A 62 18.88 5.85 12.57
CA ALA A 62 18.84 5.05 11.35
C ALA A 62 17.40 4.61 11.03
N PRO A 63 16.87 4.88 9.82
CA PRO A 63 15.56 4.39 9.44
C PRO A 63 15.58 2.86 9.35
N PRO A 64 14.48 2.17 9.72
CA PRO A 64 14.41 0.72 9.62
C PRO A 64 14.67 0.26 8.19
N VAL A 65 15.55 -0.73 8.04
CA VAL A 65 15.82 -1.37 6.74
C VAL A 65 14.63 -2.25 6.42
N VAL A 66 13.96 -1.97 5.30
CA VAL A 66 12.87 -2.80 4.78
C VAL A 66 13.35 -3.42 3.48
N ASP A 67 13.46 -4.75 3.46
CA ASP A 67 13.84 -5.51 2.27
C ASP A 67 12.80 -6.63 2.02
N PRO A 68 12.07 -6.61 0.89
CA PRO A 68 12.18 -5.67 -0.24
C PRO A 68 11.41 -4.35 -0.04
N ARG A 69 12.02 -3.25 -0.51
CA ARG A 69 11.40 -1.91 -0.58
C ARG A 69 10.26 -1.83 -1.60
N LEU A 70 10.28 -2.68 -2.62
CA LEU A 70 9.18 -2.90 -3.55
C LEU A 70 8.91 -4.40 -3.66
N ALA A 71 7.68 -4.83 -3.41
CA ALA A 71 7.24 -6.19 -3.69
C ALA A 71 6.05 -6.17 -4.65
N VAL A 72 5.94 -7.22 -5.47
CA VAL A 72 4.86 -7.39 -6.44
C VAL A 72 4.01 -8.59 -6.06
N GLY A 73 2.70 -8.42 -6.07
CA GLY A 73 1.72 -9.45 -5.83
C GLY A 73 0.66 -9.48 -6.94
N ALA A 74 -0.06 -10.60 -7.03
CA ALA A 74 -1.21 -10.76 -7.90
C ALA A 74 -2.35 -11.41 -7.10
N LEU A 75 -3.47 -10.68 -7.00
CA LEU A 75 -4.70 -11.11 -6.38
C LEU A 75 -5.66 -11.61 -7.46
N HIS A 76 -6.02 -12.88 -7.36
CA HIS A 76 -6.94 -13.55 -8.26
C HIS A 76 -8.26 -13.85 -7.56
N GLY A 77 -9.35 -13.64 -8.29
CA GLY A 77 -10.65 -14.19 -7.93
C GLY A 77 -10.82 -15.62 -8.47
N PRO A 78 -11.94 -16.27 -8.15
CA PRO A 78 -12.27 -17.56 -8.75
C PRO A 78 -12.35 -17.45 -10.28
N ALA A 79 -12.03 -18.53 -11.00
CA ALA A 79 -11.86 -18.53 -12.47
C ALA A 79 -13.07 -17.97 -13.25
N ASN A 80 -14.28 -18.13 -12.70
CA ASN A 80 -15.54 -17.61 -13.27
C ASN A 80 -16.18 -16.53 -12.38
N GLY A 81 -15.40 -15.90 -11.50
CA GLY A 81 -15.86 -14.86 -10.60
C GLY A 81 -16.09 -13.53 -11.29
N ASP A 82 -16.97 -12.71 -10.73
CA ASP A 82 -17.19 -11.33 -11.18
C ASP A 82 -15.93 -10.48 -10.90
N PRO A 83 -15.27 -9.89 -11.92
CA PRO A 83 -14.14 -8.99 -11.73
C PRO A 83 -14.47 -7.79 -10.82
N ARG A 84 -15.73 -7.35 -10.78
CA ARG A 84 -16.16 -6.26 -9.90
C ARG A 84 -16.17 -6.69 -8.43
N ALA A 85 -16.51 -7.95 -8.15
CA ALA A 85 -16.46 -8.49 -6.80
C ALA A 85 -15.01 -8.55 -6.29
N LEU A 86 -14.06 -8.93 -7.17
CA LEU A 86 -12.63 -8.90 -6.85
C LEU A 86 -12.13 -7.48 -6.59
N ALA A 87 -12.50 -6.52 -7.42
CA ALA A 87 -12.16 -5.11 -7.22
C ALA A 87 -12.75 -4.55 -5.92
N ALA A 88 -14.01 -4.88 -5.61
CA ALA A 88 -14.67 -4.47 -4.37
C ALA A 88 -14.04 -5.12 -3.13
N TRP A 89 -13.53 -6.35 -3.25
CA TRP A 89 -12.74 -6.98 -2.18
C TRP A 89 -11.40 -6.26 -1.99
N ALA A 90 -10.71 -5.92 -3.07
CA ALA A 90 -9.45 -5.16 -3.01
C ALA A 90 -9.65 -3.75 -2.40
N ASP A 91 -10.75 -3.07 -2.74
CA ASP A 91 -11.15 -1.80 -2.12
C ASP A 91 -11.37 -1.96 -0.59
N ALA A 92 -12.10 -3.00 -0.17
CA ALA A 92 -12.33 -3.29 1.25
C ALA A 92 -11.00 -3.53 1.99
N PHE A 93 -10.10 -4.33 1.42
CA PHE A 93 -8.79 -4.60 2.03
C PHE A 93 -7.92 -3.33 2.11
N ALA A 94 -7.92 -2.51 1.05
CA ALA A 94 -7.23 -1.23 1.03
C ALA A 94 -7.73 -0.27 2.13
N ARG A 95 -9.05 -0.23 2.35
CA ARG A 95 -9.69 0.57 3.41
C ARG A 95 -9.45 0.02 4.83
N GLN A 96 -9.23 -1.28 4.95
CA GLN A 96 -8.80 -1.89 6.20
C GLN A 96 -7.37 -1.46 6.55
N ILE A 97 -6.44 -1.57 5.60
CA ILE A 97 -5.02 -1.32 5.86
C ILE A 97 -4.68 0.18 5.95
N ASP A 98 -5.42 1.06 5.26
CA ASP A 98 -5.23 2.53 5.36
C ASP A 98 -5.87 3.16 6.61
N GLY A 99 -6.61 2.34 7.38
CA GLY A 99 -7.26 2.75 8.63
C GLY A 99 -8.59 3.48 8.44
N SER A 100 -9.16 3.52 7.24
CA SER A 100 -10.47 4.14 6.97
C SER A 100 -11.56 3.55 7.86
N HIS A 101 -11.63 2.22 7.97
CA HIS A 101 -12.59 1.56 8.87
C HIS A 101 -12.44 1.96 10.33
N ARG A 102 -11.19 2.08 10.80
CA ARG A 102 -10.93 2.51 12.17
C ARG A 102 -11.39 3.94 12.38
N LEU A 103 -11.10 4.83 11.43
CA LEU A 103 -11.50 6.23 11.49
C LEU A 103 -13.03 6.39 11.51
N GLU A 104 -13.76 5.60 10.72
CA GLU A 104 -15.22 5.60 10.65
C GLU A 104 -15.88 5.04 11.92
N ALA A 105 -15.22 4.10 12.60
CA ALA A 105 -15.69 3.53 13.86
C ALA A 105 -15.48 4.45 15.08
N LEU A 106 -14.73 5.55 14.96
CA LEU A 106 -14.43 6.43 16.10
C LEU A 106 -15.63 7.29 16.50
N PRO A 107 -15.88 7.48 17.82
CA PRO A 107 -16.98 8.30 18.29
C PRO A 107 -16.67 9.79 18.10
N GLY A 108 -17.23 10.36 17.04
CA GLY A 108 -17.25 11.80 16.81
C GLY A 108 -15.98 12.41 16.24
N ARG A 109 -16.06 13.72 15.97
CA ARG A 109 -15.03 14.44 15.21
C ARG A 109 -13.70 14.61 15.94
N ALA A 110 -13.73 14.73 17.27
CA ALA A 110 -12.54 14.91 18.09
C ALA A 110 -11.66 13.65 18.09
N ALA A 111 -12.26 12.47 18.27
CA ALA A 111 -11.56 11.19 18.19
C ALA A 111 -10.95 10.99 16.80
N GLY A 112 -11.69 11.31 15.73
CA GLY A 112 -11.17 11.27 14.36
C GLY A 112 -10.00 12.22 14.10
N LEU A 113 -10.03 13.44 14.67
CA LEU A 113 -8.91 14.37 14.58
C LEU A 113 -7.69 13.86 15.35
N ALA A 114 -7.87 13.38 16.59
CA ALA A 114 -6.80 12.81 17.39
C ALA A 114 -6.13 11.63 16.67
N PHE A 115 -6.92 10.76 16.04
CA PHE A 115 -6.41 9.66 15.21
C PHE A 115 -5.54 10.18 14.05
N ARG A 116 -6.05 11.14 13.27
CA ARG A 116 -5.30 11.72 12.14
C ARG A 116 -4.00 12.39 12.57
N LEU A 117 -4.01 13.07 13.73
CA LEU A 117 -2.81 13.69 14.31
C LEU A 117 -1.81 12.62 14.76
N GLY A 118 -2.28 11.55 15.42
CA GLY A 118 -1.44 10.42 15.81
C GLY A 118 -0.75 9.78 14.60
N VAL A 119 -1.48 9.58 13.51
CA VAL A 119 -0.91 9.08 12.24
C VAL A 119 0.17 10.01 11.69
N LYS A 120 -0.05 11.32 11.70
CA LYS A 120 0.94 12.30 11.25
C LYS A 120 2.18 12.33 12.15
N LEU A 121 1.99 12.17 13.46
CA LEU A 121 3.09 12.06 14.41
C LEU A 121 3.91 10.78 14.18
N HIS A 122 3.24 9.65 13.92
CA HIS A 122 3.92 8.40 13.58
C HIS A 122 4.72 8.51 12.28
N ASP A 123 4.17 9.17 11.25
CA ASP A 123 4.87 9.46 9.99
C ASP A 123 6.12 10.33 10.22
N ALA A 124 6.07 11.27 11.17
CA ALA A 124 7.21 12.10 11.55
C ALA A 124 8.29 11.32 12.33
N MET A 125 7.88 10.35 13.14
CA MET A 125 8.77 9.46 13.90
C MET A 125 9.30 8.30 13.03
N GLY A 126 9.99 8.61 11.94
CA GLY A 126 10.55 7.60 11.03
C GLY A 126 11.60 6.66 11.64
N TRP A 127 12.04 6.93 12.87
CA TRP A 127 12.91 6.08 13.69
C TRP A 127 12.13 5.07 14.56
N ARG A 128 10.81 5.25 14.72
CA ARG A 128 9.99 4.41 15.59
C ARG A 128 9.65 3.08 14.92
N PRO A 129 9.66 1.98 15.69
CA PRO A 129 8.57 1.04 15.82
C PRO A 129 7.42 0.99 14.82
N ARG A 130 7.51 0.47 13.59
CA ARG A 130 6.26 0.29 12.81
C ARG A 130 5.44 -0.84 13.40
N GLN A 131 4.22 -0.51 13.78
CA GLN A 131 3.26 -1.45 14.35
C GLN A 131 2.39 -2.03 13.23
N PRO A 132 1.91 -3.29 13.37
CA PRO A 132 0.92 -3.86 12.45
C PRO A 132 -0.34 -3.00 12.32
N THR A 133 -0.65 -2.20 13.34
CA THR A 133 -1.80 -1.30 13.38
C THR A 133 -1.55 0.08 12.78
N ASP A 134 -0.32 0.40 12.37
CA ASP A 134 -0.01 1.68 11.73
C ASP A 134 -0.63 1.71 10.32
N PRO A 135 -1.36 2.77 9.95
CA PRO A 135 -2.07 2.79 8.68
C PRO A 135 -1.10 2.96 7.51
N TRP A 136 -1.44 2.27 6.43
CA TRP A 136 -0.80 2.40 5.14
C TRP A 136 -1.43 3.55 4.34
N ASP A 137 -0.82 3.90 3.21
CA ASP A 137 -1.55 4.50 2.10
C ASP A 137 -2.02 3.36 1.21
N ALA A 138 -3.23 3.46 0.70
CA ALA A 138 -3.74 2.49 -0.27
C ALA A 138 -4.51 3.20 -1.37
N GLY A 139 -4.34 2.75 -2.62
CA GLY A 139 -5.07 3.34 -3.73
C GLY A 139 -4.81 2.67 -5.07
N TRP A 140 -5.75 2.87 -5.98
CA TRP A 140 -5.69 2.42 -7.37
C TRP A 140 -4.77 3.32 -8.18
N VAL A 141 -3.86 2.72 -8.94
CA VAL A 141 -3.04 3.46 -9.91
C VAL A 141 -3.93 3.98 -11.04
N VAL A 142 -3.86 5.28 -11.28
CA VAL A 142 -4.61 5.92 -12.36
C VAL A 142 -3.84 5.78 -13.67
N THR A 143 -4.54 5.39 -14.74
CA THR A 143 -3.94 5.06 -16.05
C THR A 143 -3.94 6.22 -17.05
N THR A 144 -4.31 7.43 -16.62
CA THR A 144 -4.23 8.61 -17.49
C THR A 144 -2.76 9.00 -17.74
N PRO A 145 -2.41 9.57 -18.91
CA PRO A 145 -1.02 9.91 -19.22
C PRO A 145 -0.34 10.78 -18.16
N ALA A 146 -1.07 11.76 -17.59
CA ALA A 146 -0.56 12.63 -16.54
C ALA A 146 -0.27 11.87 -15.22
N ALA A 147 -1.14 10.92 -14.86
CA ALA A 147 -0.95 10.09 -13.67
C ALA A 147 0.25 9.15 -13.82
N LEU A 148 0.39 8.51 -14.97
CA LEU A 148 1.52 7.63 -15.29
C LEU A 148 2.85 8.40 -15.26
N HIS A 149 2.89 9.56 -15.92
CA HIS A 149 4.06 10.43 -15.89
C HIS A 149 4.43 10.81 -14.46
N ARG A 150 3.43 11.23 -13.66
CA ARG A 150 3.65 11.59 -12.26
C ARG A 150 4.17 10.43 -11.41
N LEU A 151 3.65 9.22 -11.62
CA LEU A 151 4.11 8.01 -10.94
C LEU A 151 5.57 7.68 -11.27
N GLN A 152 5.95 7.86 -12.54
CA GLN A 152 7.31 7.59 -13.04
C GLN A 152 8.35 8.62 -12.59
N THR A 153 7.99 9.90 -12.47
CA THR A 153 8.98 10.98 -12.29
C THR A 153 9.02 11.57 -10.89
N VAL A 154 7.87 11.83 -10.27
CA VAL A 154 7.79 12.66 -9.05
C VAL A 154 7.29 11.87 -7.85
N TRP A 155 6.40 10.91 -8.06
CA TRP A 155 5.77 10.19 -6.96
C TRP A 155 6.82 9.46 -6.10
N THR A 156 6.64 9.56 -4.78
CA THR A 156 7.42 8.84 -3.77
C THR A 156 6.50 8.43 -2.62
N PRO A 157 6.70 7.25 -2.02
CA PRO A 157 5.87 6.82 -0.90
C PRO A 157 6.15 7.69 0.33
N ARG A 158 5.13 8.37 0.84
CA ARG A 158 5.21 9.14 2.10
C ARG A 158 5.09 8.27 3.35
N ARG A 159 4.52 7.07 3.20
CA ARG A 159 4.37 6.01 4.22
C ARG A 159 4.40 4.66 3.51
N ALA A 160 4.17 3.55 4.22
CA ALA A 160 4.03 2.27 3.52
C ALA A 160 2.82 2.36 2.59
N THR A 161 2.97 1.94 1.34
CA THR A 161 1.93 2.12 0.34
C THR A 161 1.57 0.81 -0.34
N LEU A 162 0.28 0.51 -0.38
CA LEU A 162 -0.32 -0.50 -1.23
C LEU A 162 -0.86 0.16 -2.51
N LEU A 163 -0.26 -0.15 -3.64
CA LEU A 163 -0.70 0.27 -4.96
C LEU A 163 -1.55 -0.85 -5.58
N LEU A 164 -2.84 -0.60 -5.76
CA LEU A 164 -3.73 -1.49 -6.49
C LEU A 164 -3.62 -1.20 -7.99
N ALA A 165 -3.38 -2.22 -8.80
CA ALA A 165 -3.21 -2.09 -10.22
C ALA A 165 -4.19 -3.03 -10.95
N ASP A 166 -5.02 -2.47 -11.82
CA ASP A 166 -5.92 -3.25 -12.65
C ASP A 166 -5.10 -4.14 -13.62
N ALA A 167 -5.29 -5.46 -13.52
CA ALA A 167 -4.63 -6.41 -14.39
C ALA A 167 -4.99 -6.21 -15.87
N GLY A 168 -6.18 -5.70 -16.18
CA GLY A 168 -6.59 -5.36 -17.55
C GLY A 168 -5.78 -4.21 -18.16
N ALA A 169 -5.12 -3.39 -17.34
CA ALA A 169 -4.26 -2.28 -17.78
C ALA A 169 -2.76 -2.61 -17.72
N GLN A 170 -2.39 -3.88 -17.68
CA GLN A 170 -1.02 -4.32 -17.42
C GLN A 170 0.01 -3.71 -18.40
N GLU A 171 -0.29 -3.70 -19.70
CA GLU A 171 0.66 -3.20 -20.71
C GLU A 171 0.93 -1.70 -20.53
N THR A 172 -0.06 -0.94 -20.07
CA THR A 172 0.09 0.49 -19.74
C THR A 172 0.86 0.71 -18.42
N LEU A 173 0.66 -0.18 -17.45
CA LEU A 173 1.19 -0.02 -16.09
C LEU A 173 2.60 -0.63 -15.90
N ARG A 174 3.00 -1.60 -16.73
CA ARG A 174 4.30 -2.28 -16.63
C ARG A 174 5.48 -1.30 -16.71
N PRO A 175 5.52 -0.30 -17.61
CA PRO A 175 6.59 0.71 -17.61
C PRO A 175 6.70 1.48 -16.28
N CYS A 176 5.57 1.80 -15.64
CA CYS A 176 5.59 2.45 -14.34
C CYS A 176 6.19 1.54 -13.27
N LEU A 177 5.80 0.27 -13.23
CA LEU A 177 6.35 -0.69 -12.27
C LEU A 177 7.87 -0.89 -12.48
N THR A 178 8.36 -0.92 -13.72
CA THR A 178 9.79 -0.97 -14.02
C THR A 178 10.54 0.24 -13.45
N VAL A 179 10.02 1.46 -13.67
CA VAL A 179 10.63 2.70 -13.15
C VAL A 179 10.61 2.73 -11.63
N LEU A 180 9.51 2.29 -11.00
CA LEU A 180 9.42 2.17 -9.55
C LEU A 180 10.42 1.14 -9.01
N GLY A 181 10.63 0.02 -9.72
CA GLY A 181 11.63 -0.98 -9.39
C GLY A 181 13.04 -0.41 -9.38
N GLN A 182 13.42 0.33 -10.43
CA GLN A 182 14.71 1.01 -10.53
C GLN A 182 14.95 2.03 -9.41
N ARG A 183 13.89 2.72 -8.98
CA ARG A 183 13.93 3.75 -7.93
C ARG A 183 13.70 3.20 -6.52
N SER A 184 13.39 1.92 -6.38
CA SER A 184 12.90 1.35 -5.12
C SER A 184 13.93 1.42 -3.99
N ALA A 185 15.23 1.41 -4.32
CA ALA A 185 16.33 1.58 -3.36
C ALA A 185 16.23 2.91 -2.59
N ASP A 186 15.69 3.96 -3.21
CA ASP A 186 15.55 5.29 -2.63
C ASP A 186 14.25 5.46 -1.81
N PHE A 187 13.33 4.49 -1.88
CA PHE A 187 12.07 4.58 -1.17
C PHE A 187 12.28 4.42 0.33
N ARG A 188 11.93 5.46 1.10
CA ARG A 188 12.00 5.41 2.58
C ARG A 188 11.01 4.43 3.20
N HIS A 189 9.97 4.06 2.47
CA HIS A 189 8.90 3.21 2.95
C HIS A 189 8.60 2.10 1.93
N PRO A 190 8.14 0.93 2.39
CA PRO A 190 7.82 -0.16 1.48
C PRO A 190 6.66 0.22 0.57
N VAL A 191 6.78 -0.21 -0.68
CA VAL A 191 5.73 -0.19 -1.69
C VAL A 191 5.34 -1.63 -1.98
N ARG A 192 4.04 -1.86 -2.06
CA ARG A 192 3.43 -3.14 -2.39
C ARG A 192 2.58 -2.92 -3.62
N TRP A 193 3.04 -3.43 -4.76
CA TRP A 193 2.29 -3.38 -6.00
C TRP A 193 1.43 -4.63 -6.10
N LEU A 194 0.12 -4.49 -6.06
CA LEU A 194 -0.82 -5.59 -6.15
C LEU A 194 -1.59 -5.50 -7.47
N TRP A 195 -1.33 -6.43 -8.37
CA TRP A 195 -2.21 -6.67 -9.51
C TRP A 195 -3.53 -7.25 -9.03
N VAL A 196 -4.64 -6.71 -9.51
CA VAL A 196 -5.99 -7.17 -9.18
C VAL A 196 -6.66 -7.62 -10.47
N GLY A 197 -6.91 -8.93 -10.60
CA GLY A 197 -7.51 -9.53 -11.80
C GLY A 197 -6.72 -10.73 -12.35
N GLY A 198 -7.33 -11.41 -13.33
CA GLY A 198 -6.80 -12.65 -13.92
C GLY A 198 -5.57 -12.45 -14.81
N GLY A 199 -4.68 -13.45 -14.83
CA GLY A 199 -3.69 -13.65 -15.91
C GLY A 199 -2.28 -13.10 -15.67
N ILE A 200 -1.98 -12.52 -14.51
CA ILE A 200 -0.65 -11.94 -14.25
C ILE A 200 0.22 -12.91 -13.45
N ASP A 201 0.77 -13.88 -14.18
CA ASP A 201 1.85 -14.76 -13.71
C ASP A 201 3.24 -14.30 -14.16
N ARG A 202 3.29 -13.28 -15.02
CA ARG A 202 4.54 -12.79 -15.58
C ARG A 202 5.12 -11.70 -14.68
N PRO A 203 6.40 -11.84 -14.26
CA PRO A 203 7.06 -10.80 -13.49
C PRO A 203 7.12 -9.53 -14.33
N ALA A 204 6.77 -8.38 -13.72
CA ALA A 204 6.75 -7.10 -14.40
C ALA A 204 8.16 -6.60 -14.79
N GLN A 205 9.20 -7.21 -14.21
CA GLN A 205 10.61 -6.98 -14.45
C GLN A 205 11.34 -8.32 -14.31
N ASN A 206 12.36 -8.58 -15.13
CA ASN A 206 13.27 -9.73 -14.89
C ASN A 206 13.83 -9.65 -13.46
N GLY A 207 13.49 -10.62 -12.61
CA GLY A 207 14.05 -10.77 -11.26
C GLY A 207 13.17 -10.36 -10.07
N LEU A 208 12.00 -9.73 -10.26
CA LEU A 208 11.07 -9.48 -9.15
C LEU A 208 10.04 -10.62 -9.04
N PRO A 209 10.08 -11.45 -7.97
CA PRO A 209 9.09 -12.52 -7.79
C PRO A 209 7.70 -11.91 -7.57
N VAL A 210 6.69 -12.49 -8.23
CA VAL A 210 5.29 -12.13 -8.03
C VAL A 210 4.67 -13.11 -7.05
N GLN A 211 4.21 -12.63 -5.90
CA GLN A 211 3.48 -13.46 -4.96
C GLN A 211 2.01 -13.57 -5.37
N ARG A 212 1.48 -14.80 -5.38
CA ARG A 212 0.09 -15.07 -5.73
C ARG A 212 -0.79 -15.12 -4.50
N PHE A 213 -1.99 -14.55 -4.62
CA PHE A 213 -3.07 -14.62 -3.66
C PHE A 213 -4.34 -15.02 -4.41
N ASN A 214 -5.12 -15.92 -3.83
CA ASN A 214 -6.37 -16.39 -4.40
C ASN A 214 -7.48 -16.17 -3.38
N LEU A 215 -8.59 -15.58 -3.83
CA LEU A 215 -9.85 -15.64 -3.10
C LEU A 215 -10.50 -16.99 -3.37
N ALA A 216 -11.14 -17.56 -2.35
CA ALA A 216 -11.91 -18.80 -2.46
C ALA A 216 -13.18 -18.61 -3.30
#